data_AF-A0A6A4DQE6-F1
#
_entry.id   AF-A0A6A4DQE6-F1
#
_cell.length_a   1.000
_cell.length_b   1.000
_cell.length_c   1.000
_cell.angle_alpha   90.00
_cell.angle_beta   90.00
_cell.angle_gamma   90.00
#
_symmetry.space_group_name_H-M   'P 1'
#
loop_
_entity.id
_entity.type
_entity.pdbx_description
1 polymer ?
#
loop_
_entity_poly.entity_id
_entity_poly.type
_entity_poly.pdbx_seq_one_letter_code
_entity_poly.pdbx_strand_id
1 'polypeptide(L)'
;MHGGVLDRSHVRGCPRRSSPRRAEHCARSSALDELCEALSKEMKARKVLMQSRMSGLKEVNPMMGLRGSRLGITEMQTKAIAEVVVKMGGEGISLGKSYDYKVGTVIEVPHGAGTLTEVADFYSFTNDLTQMTFGTSRDDNKAKYFVKHGLLEKEMFETEGVGELVRLTVRAMHPMTEVCFFGEHAATPDEDAG
;
A
#
# COMPACT_ATOMS: atom_id res chain seq x y z
N MET A 1 -27.07 29.61 12.87
CA MET A 1 -25.83 28.84 12.69
C MET A 1 -24.66 29.80 12.77
N HIS A 2 -23.95 29.86 13.90
CA HIS A 2 -22.81 30.73 14.12
C HIS A 2 -21.52 29.93 13.91
N GLY A 3 -20.71 30.34 12.94
CA GLY A 3 -19.37 29.79 12.70
C GLY A 3 -18.38 30.42 13.68
N GLY A 4 -17.82 29.61 14.58
CA GLY A 4 -16.75 30.01 15.49
C GLY A 4 -15.39 29.88 14.83
N VAL A 5 -14.68 31.00 14.70
CA VAL A 5 -13.25 31.04 14.32
C VAL A 5 -12.43 30.77 15.58
N LEU A 6 -11.62 29.70 15.57
CA LEU A 6 -10.70 29.37 16.67
C LEU A 6 -9.44 30.25 16.61
N ASP A 7 -9.26 31.07 17.64
CA ASP A 7 -8.10 31.96 17.86
C ASP A 7 -6.82 31.14 18.17
N ARG A 8 -5.75 31.42 17.41
CA ARG A 8 -4.44 30.74 17.47
C ARG A 8 -3.50 31.28 18.56
N SER A 9 -3.97 32.19 19.41
CA SER A 9 -3.14 32.92 20.39
C SER A 9 -2.58 32.09 21.57
N HIS A 10 -2.97 30.81 21.74
CA HIS A 10 -2.64 30.02 22.94
C HIS A 10 -1.73 28.79 22.74
N VAL A 11 -1.09 28.61 21.58
CA VAL A 11 -0.09 27.53 21.43
C VAL A 11 1.23 27.95 22.07
N ARG A 12 1.38 27.73 23.38
CA ARG A 12 2.67 27.87 24.08
C ARG A 12 3.64 26.83 23.53
N GLY A 13 4.75 27.29 22.96
CA GLY A 13 5.80 26.43 22.42
C GLY A 13 6.38 25.51 23.48
N CYS A 14 6.35 24.20 23.21
CA CYS A 14 7.00 23.20 24.03
C CYS A 14 8.54 23.41 23.97
N PRO A 15 9.27 23.44 25.11
CA PRO A 15 10.71 23.66 25.07
C PRO A 15 11.41 22.52 24.34
N ARG A 16 12.32 22.86 23.41
CA ARG A 16 13.15 21.90 22.67
C ARG A 16 14.07 21.17 23.64
N ARG A 17 13.65 20.00 24.15
CA ARG A 17 14.58 19.02 24.72
C ARG A 17 15.46 18.50 23.58
N SER A 18 16.78 18.58 23.75
CA SER A 18 17.77 18.01 22.84
C SER A 18 17.63 16.49 22.83
N SER A 19 16.79 15.96 21.95
CA SER A 19 16.59 14.52 21.75
C SER A 19 17.83 13.87 21.10
N PRO A 20 18.11 12.58 21.36
CA PRO A 20 19.27 11.83 20.84
C PRO A 20 19.32 11.62 19.31
N ARG A 21 18.47 12.33 18.54
CA ARG A 21 18.33 12.25 17.07
C ARG A 21 19.64 12.42 16.28
N ARG A 22 20.69 13.04 16.83
CA ARG A 22 21.97 13.22 16.11
C ARG A 22 22.74 11.91 15.92
N ALA A 23 22.67 10.96 16.87
CA ALA A 23 23.38 9.70 16.76
C ALA A 23 22.72 8.76 15.73
N GLU A 24 21.39 8.69 15.71
CA GLU A 24 20.62 7.92 14.72
C GLU A 24 20.75 8.48 13.29
N HIS A 25 20.86 9.81 13.14
CA HIS A 25 21.04 10.45 11.85
C HIS A 25 22.43 10.17 11.24
N CYS A 26 23.45 9.99 12.07
CA CYS A 26 24.81 9.65 11.63
C CYS A 26 24.89 8.18 11.16
N ALA A 27 24.26 7.25 11.90
CA ALA A 27 24.21 5.83 11.53
C ALA A 27 23.42 5.57 10.24
N ARG A 28 22.40 6.39 9.94
CA ARG A 28 21.63 6.30 8.69
C ARG A 28 22.40 6.85 7.47
N SER A 29 23.34 7.77 7.63
CA SER A 29 24.08 8.31 6.49
C SER A 29 25.16 7.37 5.99
N SER A 30 25.84 6.63 6.89
CA SER A 30 26.85 5.64 6.49
C SER A 30 26.24 4.47 5.69
N ALA A 31 25.10 3.94 6.14
CA ALA A 31 24.40 2.86 5.44
C ALA A 31 23.92 3.28 4.04
N LEU A 32 23.47 4.53 3.88
CA LEU A 32 23.05 5.06 2.58
C LEU A 32 24.23 5.22 1.61
N ASP A 33 25.38 5.68 2.13
CA ASP A 33 26.59 5.83 1.32
C ASP A 33 27.20 4.49 0.91
N GLU A 34 27.14 3.48 1.78
CA GLU A 34 27.52 2.09 1.48
C GLU A 34 26.62 1.51 0.38
N LEU A 35 25.30 1.73 0.48
CA LEU A 35 24.35 1.29 -0.55
C LEU A 35 24.58 2.01 -1.89
N CYS A 36 24.82 3.32 -1.87
CA CYS A 36 25.18 4.08 -3.08
C CYS A 36 26.42 3.51 -3.75
N GLU A 37 27.40 3.07 -2.95
CA GLU A 37 28.66 2.52 -3.44
C GLU A 37 28.51 1.13 -4.03
N ALA A 38 27.69 0.27 -3.39
CA ALA A 38 27.32 -1.03 -3.93
C ALA A 38 26.60 -0.91 -5.29
N LEU A 39 25.56 -0.06 -5.35
CA LEU A 39 24.78 0.17 -6.58
C LEU A 39 25.63 0.80 -7.70
N SER A 40 26.55 1.70 -7.35
CA SER A 40 27.49 2.30 -8.29
C SER A 40 28.37 1.26 -8.97
N LYS A 41 28.84 0.25 -8.24
CA LYS A 41 29.65 -0.86 -8.78
C LYS A 41 28.83 -1.77 -9.67
N GLU A 42 27.63 -2.15 -9.24
CA GLU A 42 26.76 -3.05 -9.99
C GLU A 42 26.27 -2.44 -11.31
N MET A 43 25.79 -1.19 -11.26
CA MET A 43 25.27 -0.50 -12.44
C MET A 43 26.34 0.16 -13.31
N LYS A 44 27.64 0.03 -12.95
CA LYS A 44 28.78 0.69 -13.61
C LYS A 44 28.54 2.20 -13.80
N ALA A 45 27.98 2.85 -12.78
CA ALA A 45 27.57 4.25 -12.81
C ALA A 45 28.31 5.07 -11.74
N ARG A 46 28.39 6.40 -11.90
CA ARG A 46 29.07 7.26 -10.90
C ARG A 46 28.31 7.30 -9.57
N LYS A 47 29.01 7.18 -8.45
CA LYS A 47 28.46 7.29 -7.08
C LYS A 47 27.62 8.56 -6.87
N VAL A 48 28.07 9.70 -7.39
CA VAL A 48 27.34 10.97 -7.30
C VAL A 48 25.96 10.91 -7.98
N LEU A 49 25.85 10.18 -9.09
CA LEU A 49 24.57 9.97 -9.75
C LEU A 49 23.63 9.12 -8.90
N MET A 50 24.16 8.09 -8.22
CA MET A 50 23.38 7.25 -7.30
C MET A 50 22.87 8.04 -6.09
N GLN A 51 23.74 8.84 -5.48
CA GLN A 51 23.35 9.71 -4.35
C GLN A 51 22.25 10.71 -4.75
N SER A 52 22.37 11.30 -5.94
CA SER A 52 21.34 12.22 -6.47
C SER A 52 20.01 11.49 -6.73
N ARG A 53 20.04 10.30 -7.34
CA ARG A 53 18.85 9.48 -7.59
C ARG A 53 18.18 9.03 -6.29
N MET A 54 18.95 8.55 -5.31
CA MET A 54 18.43 8.11 -4.01
C MET A 54 17.83 9.26 -3.22
N SER A 55 18.45 10.45 -3.28
CA SER A 55 17.86 11.65 -2.69
C SER A 55 16.55 12.04 -3.37
N GLY A 56 16.46 11.88 -4.70
CA GLY A 56 15.25 12.16 -5.47
C GLY A 56 14.12 11.13 -5.28
N LEU A 57 14.45 9.89 -4.94
CA LEU A 57 13.48 8.81 -4.64
C LEU A 57 13.01 8.82 -3.19
N LYS A 58 13.57 9.69 -2.34
CA LYS A 58 13.21 9.75 -0.93
C LYS A 58 11.82 10.35 -0.76
N GLU A 59 10.96 9.62 -0.06
CA GLU A 59 9.60 10.04 0.24
C GLU A 59 9.38 10.18 1.76
N VAL A 60 8.48 11.09 2.14
CA VAL A 60 8.16 11.34 3.56
C VAL A 60 7.31 10.19 4.13
N ASN A 61 6.39 9.66 3.34
CA ASN A 61 5.57 8.51 3.69
C ASN A 61 5.58 7.51 2.51
N PRO A 62 6.49 6.52 2.54
CA PRO A 62 6.62 5.53 1.45
C PRO A 62 5.35 4.71 1.20
N MET A 63 4.49 4.53 2.21
CA MET A 63 3.21 3.81 2.04
C MET A 63 2.29 4.55 1.06
N MET A 64 2.36 5.89 1.02
CA MET A 64 1.52 6.75 0.19
C MET A 64 2.22 7.30 -1.06
N GLY A 65 3.41 6.81 -1.37
CA GLY A 65 4.29 7.38 -2.40
C GLY A 65 4.07 6.87 -3.83
N LEU A 66 5.14 6.94 -4.63
CA LEU A 66 5.23 6.49 -6.01
C LEU A 66 5.42 4.96 -6.06
N ARG A 67 4.32 4.24 -5.84
CA ARG A 67 4.25 2.77 -5.89
C ARG A 67 2.98 2.28 -6.58
N GLY A 68 2.91 0.96 -6.77
CA GLY A 68 1.74 0.31 -7.38
C GLY A 68 1.47 0.83 -8.80
N SER A 69 0.20 1.07 -9.11
CA SER A 69 -0.24 1.58 -10.42
C SER A 69 0.39 2.91 -10.81
N ARG A 70 0.84 3.73 -9.85
CA ARG A 70 1.49 5.02 -10.11
C ARG A 70 2.90 4.89 -10.70
N LEU A 71 3.55 3.75 -10.48
CA LEU A 71 4.90 3.47 -10.98
C LEU A 71 4.88 2.93 -12.44
N GLY A 72 3.77 2.32 -12.86
CA GLY A 72 3.52 2.02 -14.28
C GLY A 72 4.39 0.93 -14.92
N ILE A 73 4.86 -0.07 -14.18
CA ILE A 73 5.69 -1.18 -14.71
C ILE A 73 4.87 -2.32 -15.34
N THR A 74 3.61 -2.07 -15.69
CA THR A 74 2.64 -3.09 -16.10
C THR A 74 3.01 -3.77 -17.41
N GLU A 75 3.47 -3.04 -18.43
CA GLU A 75 3.79 -3.63 -19.75
C GLU A 75 4.87 -4.71 -19.67
N MET A 76 5.97 -4.42 -18.96
CA MET A 76 7.06 -5.37 -18.77
C MET A 76 6.60 -6.61 -18.00
N GLN A 77 5.80 -6.42 -16.94
CA GLN A 77 5.28 -7.51 -16.13
C GLN A 77 4.28 -8.38 -16.91
N THR A 78 3.35 -7.77 -17.64
CA THR A 78 2.39 -8.47 -18.49
C THR A 78 3.09 -9.28 -19.55
N LYS A 79 4.10 -8.71 -20.21
CA LYS A 79 4.90 -9.43 -21.22
C LYS A 79 5.62 -10.63 -20.59
N ALA A 80 6.25 -10.46 -19.43
CA ALA A 80 6.93 -11.55 -18.75
C ALA A 80 5.97 -12.70 -18.36
N ILE A 81 4.78 -12.37 -17.83
CA ILE A 81 3.75 -13.37 -17.50
C ILE A 81 3.30 -14.12 -18.76
N ALA A 82 2.99 -13.39 -19.84
CA ALA A 82 2.57 -13.98 -21.10
C ALA A 82 3.64 -14.91 -21.69
N GLU A 83 4.91 -14.50 -21.67
CA GLU A 83 6.02 -15.33 -22.14
C GLU A 83 6.16 -16.63 -21.34
N VAL A 84 5.97 -16.58 -20.02
CA VAL A 84 6.02 -17.77 -19.16
C VAL A 84 4.85 -18.71 -19.46
N VAL A 85 3.63 -18.19 -19.58
CA VAL A 85 2.44 -18.99 -19.91
C VAL A 85 2.63 -19.74 -21.23
N VAL A 86 3.12 -19.06 -22.27
CA VAL A 86 3.37 -19.69 -23.58
C VAL A 86 4.46 -20.76 -23.49
N LYS A 87 5.54 -20.54 -22.72
CA LYS A 87 6.61 -21.53 -22.54
C LYS A 87 6.13 -22.79 -21.79
N MET A 88 5.26 -22.63 -20.79
CA MET A 88 4.72 -23.77 -20.03
C MET A 88 3.67 -24.57 -20.82
N GLY A 89 3.02 -23.97 -21.82
CA GLY A 89 2.01 -24.60 -22.68
C GLY A 89 2.51 -25.71 -23.62
N GLY A 90 3.77 -26.15 -23.50
CA GLY A 90 4.29 -27.38 -24.11
C GLY A 90 4.64 -27.31 -25.60
N GLU A 91 4.31 -26.25 -26.31
CA GLU A 91 4.68 -26.05 -27.71
C GLU A 91 5.25 -24.64 -27.85
N GLY A 92 6.49 -24.53 -28.36
CA GLY A 92 7.15 -23.25 -28.60
C GLY A 92 6.21 -22.26 -29.29
N ILE A 93 6.34 -20.97 -28.93
CA ILE A 93 5.47 -19.83 -29.32
C ILE A 93 4.82 -20.06 -30.69
N SER A 94 3.62 -20.67 -30.70
CA SER A 94 2.84 -20.83 -31.92
C SER A 94 2.00 -19.58 -32.06
N LEU A 95 2.37 -18.74 -33.02
CA LEU A 95 1.58 -17.58 -33.42
C LEU A 95 0.17 -18.07 -33.77
N GLY A 96 -0.86 -17.60 -33.04
CA GLY A 96 -2.27 -17.88 -33.32
C GLY A 96 -3.04 -18.65 -32.25
N LYS A 97 -2.43 -19.09 -31.14
CA LYS A 97 -3.17 -19.62 -29.98
C LYS A 97 -3.73 -18.49 -29.10
N SER A 98 -5.01 -18.62 -28.74
CA SER A 98 -5.69 -17.75 -27.78
C SER A 98 -5.66 -18.37 -26.39
N TYR A 99 -5.50 -17.56 -25.35
CA TYR A 99 -5.58 -17.98 -23.95
C TYR A 99 -6.57 -17.08 -23.24
N ASP A 100 -7.47 -17.69 -22.46
CA ASP A 100 -8.38 -16.93 -21.61
C ASP A 100 -7.62 -16.40 -20.39
N TYR A 101 -7.83 -15.12 -20.09
CA TYR A 101 -7.25 -14.46 -18.92
C TYR A 101 -8.24 -13.45 -18.35
N LYS A 102 -8.10 -13.19 -17.05
CA LYS A 102 -8.87 -12.17 -16.34
C LYS A 102 -7.94 -11.05 -15.88
N VAL A 103 -8.43 -9.81 -15.89
CA VAL A 103 -7.73 -8.65 -15.35
C VAL A 103 -8.51 -8.12 -14.16
N GLY A 104 -7.87 -8.19 -13.00
CA GLY A 104 -8.44 -7.74 -11.73
C GLY A 104 -7.84 -6.43 -11.24
N THR A 105 -8.43 -5.88 -10.18
CA THR A 105 -7.88 -4.73 -9.46
C THR A 105 -7.90 -4.93 -7.96
N VAL A 106 -7.02 -4.23 -7.26
CA VAL A 106 -6.96 -4.23 -5.80
C VAL A 106 -7.80 -3.07 -5.26
N ILE A 107 -8.71 -3.37 -4.34
CA ILE A 107 -9.45 -2.39 -3.55
C ILE A 107 -8.71 -2.16 -2.23
N GLU A 108 -7.76 -1.22 -2.26
CA GLU A 108 -6.90 -0.89 -1.13
C GLU A 108 -6.94 0.59 -0.71
N VAL A 109 -7.67 1.40 -1.47
CA VAL A 109 -7.91 2.82 -1.16
C VAL A 109 -9.41 3.08 -1.05
N PRO A 110 -9.88 3.86 -0.04
CA PRO A 110 -11.31 4.11 0.16
C PRO A 110 -12.01 4.73 -1.05
N HIS A 111 -11.29 5.53 -1.85
CA HIS A 111 -11.84 6.07 -3.09
C HIS A 111 -12.15 4.96 -4.11
N GLY A 112 -11.23 3.99 -4.27
CA GLY A 112 -11.39 2.90 -5.23
C GLY A 112 -12.57 1.98 -4.89
N ALA A 113 -12.82 1.77 -3.60
CA ALA A 113 -14.01 1.06 -3.10
C ALA A 113 -15.33 1.67 -3.60
N GLY A 114 -15.39 2.99 -3.82
CA GLY A 114 -16.59 3.66 -4.32
C GLY A 114 -16.69 3.80 -5.83
N THR A 115 -15.61 3.58 -6.60
CA THR A 115 -15.55 3.97 -8.01
C THR A 115 -15.14 2.86 -8.97
N LEU A 116 -14.55 1.76 -8.49
CA LEU A 116 -13.96 0.74 -9.36
C LEU A 116 -14.86 -0.47 -9.57
N THR A 117 -16.09 -0.49 -9.07
CA THR A 117 -16.92 -1.70 -8.93
C THR A 117 -17.36 -2.36 -10.24
N GLU A 118 -17.09 -1.75 -11.40
CA GLU A 118 -17.50 -2.24 -12.73
C GLU A 118 -16.34 -2.39 -13.75
N VAL A 119 -15.10 -2.09 -13.36
CA VAL A 119 -13.96 -1.99 -14.31
C VAL A 119 -13.03 -3.20 -14.37
N ALA A 120 -13.28 -4.25 -13.57
CA ALA A 120 -12.38 -5.40 -13.47
C ALA A 120 -13.14 -6.73 -13.37
N ASP A 121 -12.50 -7.80 -13.84
CA ASP A 121 -13.08 -9.15 -13.83
C ASP A 121 -13.13 -9.76 -12.42
N PHE A 122 -12.23 -9.32 -11.54
CA PHE A 122 -12.16 -9.72 -10.14
C PHE A 122 -11.56 -8.61 -9.28
N TYR A 123 -11.85 -8.66 -7.98
CA TYR A 123 -11.40 -7.66 -7.02
C TYR A 123 -10.74 -8.30 -5.80
N SER A 124 -9.70 -7.64 -5.32
CA SER A 124 -8.94 -8.10 -4.16
C SER A 124 -8.89 -7.02 -3.08
N PHE A 125 -9.38 -7.30 -1.88
CA PHE A 125 -9.26 -6.41 -0.72
C PHE A 125 -7.98 -6.71 0.06
N THR A 126 -7.28 -5.68 0.55
CA THR A 126 -6.00 -5.82 1.27
C THR A 126 -5.96 -5.04 2.58
N ASN A 127 -4.93 -5.32 3.39
CA ASN A 127 -4.61 -4.60 4.63
C ASN A 127 -4.45 -3.08 4.44
N ASP A 128 -4.05 -2.62 3.25
CA ASP A 128 -3.85 -1.20 2.96
C ASP A 128 -5.19 -0.44 3.03
N LEU A 129 -6.33 -1.11 2.76
CA LEU A 129 -7.66 -0.51 2.95
C LEU A 129 -7.91 -0.15 4.42
N THR A 130 -7.51 -1.02 5.36
CA THR A 130 -7.63 -0.75 6.80
C THR A 130 -6.73 0.42 7.21
N GLN A 131 -5.47 0.42 6.76
CA GLN A 131 -4.53 1.51 7.06
C GLN A 131 -5.03 2.87 6.56
N MET A 132 -5.60 2.88 5.36
CA MET A 132 -6.16 4.07 4.73
C MET A 132 -7.45 4.55 5.39
N THR A 133 -8.32 3.62 5.80
CA THR A 133 -9.59 3.95 6.47
C THR A 133 -9.36 4.52 7.86
N PHE A 134 -8.43 3.94 8.63
CA PHE A 134 -8.09 4.42 9.97
C PHE A 134 -7.06 5.55 9.98
N GLY A 135 -6.41 5.84 8.85
CA GLY A 135 -5.37 6.87 8.75
C GLY A 135 -4.13 6.54 9.57
N THR A 136 -3.79 5.26 9.70
CA THR A 136 -2.66 4.77 10.51
C THR A 136 -1.78 3.83 9.70
N SER A 137 -0.47 3.93 9.88
CA SER A 137 0.48 2.94 9.38
C SER A 137 0.52 1.74 10.33
N ARG A 138 0.67 0.54 9.77
CA ARG A 138 0.99 -0.68 10.51
C ARG A 138 2.31 -0.55 11.28
N ASP A 139 3.30 0.09 10.66
CA ASP A 139 4.66 0.21 11.21
C ASP A 139 4.77 1.22 12.35
N ASP A 140 3.82 2.16 12.45
CA ASP A 140 3.86 3.22 13.47
C ASP A 140 3.36 2.75 14.86
N ASN A 141 2.95 1.48 15.00
CA ASN A 141 2.52 0.82 16.26
C ASN A 141 1.46 1.60 17.08
N LYS A 142 0.68 2.47 16.43
CA LYS A 142 -0.32 3.32 17.10
C LYS A 142 -1.66 2.62 17.34
N ALA A 143 -1.93 1.52 16.63
CA ALA A 143 -3.16 0.74 16.82
C ALA A 143 -3.35 0.32 18.29
N LYS A 144 -2.28 -0.19 18.93
CA LYS A 144 -2.28 -0.59 20.34
C LYS A 144 -2.46 0.59 21.30
N TYR A 145 -2.00 1.77 20.92
CA TYR A 145 -2.22 3.00 21.69
C TYR A 145 -3.71 3.36 21.74
N PHE A 146 -4.41 3.27 20.60
CA PHE A 146 -5.84 3.58 20.53
C PHE A 146 -6.68 2.59 21.36
N VAL A 147 -6.34 1.30 21.32
CA VAL A 147 -7.01 0.28 22.15
C VAL A 147 -6.78 0.56 23.64
N LYS A 148 -5.52 0.79 24.05
CA LYS A 148 -5.16 1.07 25.44
C LYS A 148 -5.90 2.28 26.03
N HIS A 149 -6.19 3.28 25.20
CA HIS A 149 -6.86 4.51 25.62
C HIS A 149 -8.38 4.49 25.39
N GLY A 150 -8.96 3.35 25.00
CA GLY A 150 -10.40 3.20 24.80
C GLY A 150 -10.94 3.95 23.57
N LEU A 151 -10.07 4.30 22.62
CA LEU A 151 -10.45 4.92 21.36
C LEU A 151 -10.85 3.88 20.30
N LEU A 152 -10.35 2.65 20.43
CA LEU A 152 -10.79 1.48 19.67
C LEU A 152 -11.09 0.34 20.64
N GLU A 153 -12.14 -0.43 20.37
CA GLU A 153 -12.50 -1.59 21.19
C GLU A 153 -11.59 -2.81 20.92
N LYS A 154 -11.14 -2.96 19.67
CA LYS A 154 -10.26 -4.03 19.20
C LYS A 154 -9.14 -3.47 18.33
N GLU A 155 -8.15 -4.30 17.97
CA GLU A 155 -7.12 -3.88 17.04
C GLU A 155 -7.72 -3.55 15.66
N MET A 156 -7.06 -2.66 14.92
CA MET A 156 -7.61 -2.06 13.69
C MET A 156 -8.00 -3.08 12.61
N PHE A 157 -7.34 -4.23 12.57
CA PHE A 157 -7.65 -5.32 11.64
C PHE A 157 -8.78 -6.24 12.13
N GLU A 158 -9.36 -5.97 13.29
CA GLU A 158 -10.46 -6.75 13.89
C GLU A 158 -11.72 -5.89 14.11
N THR A 159 -11.75 -4.67 13.56
CA THR A 159 -12.80 -3.67 13.80
C THR A 159 -13.77 -3.54 12.61
N GLU A 160 -15.05 -3.33 12.93
CA GLU A 160 -16.19 -3.42 12.00
C GLU A 160 -16.22 -2.31 10.92
N GLY A 161 -15.54 -1.18 11.12
CA GLY A 161 -15.62 0.00 10.24
C GLY A 161 -15.15 -0.25 8.80
N VAL A 162 -14.12 -1.07 8.59
CA VAL A 162 -13.68 -1.46 7.23
C VAL A 162 -14.68 -2.44 6.61
N GLY A 163 -15.32 -3.28 7.43
CA GLY A 163 -16.32 -4.24 7.00
C GLY A 163 -17.52 -3.58 6.33
N GLU A 164 -18.01 -2.44 6.85
CA GLU A 164 -19.11 -1.72 6.20
C GLU A 164 -18.72 -1.20 4.81
N LEU A 165 -17.52 -0.61 4.67
CA LEU A 165 -17.01 -0.16 3.38
C LEU A 165 -16.89 -1.31 2.38
N VAL A 166 -16.37 -2.46 2.82
CA VAL A 166 -16.29 -3.68 2.01
C VAL A 166 -17.69 -4.14 1.59
N ARG A 167 -18.65 -4.24 2.51
CA ARG A 167 -20.03 -4.66 2.20
C ARG A 167 -20.69 -3.74 1.18
N LEU A 168 -20.54 -2.43 1.32
CA LEU A 168 -21.07 -1.46 0.37
C LEU A 168 -20.42 -1.61 -1.02
N THR A 169 -19.10 -1.80 -1.04
CA THR A 169 -18.33 -2.02 -2.26
C THR A 169 -18.80 -3.28 -3.00
N VAL A 170 -18.90 -4.41 -2.30
CA VAL A 170 -19.36 -5.69 -2.86
C VAL A 170 -20.81 -5.60 -3.36
N ARG A 171 -21.69 -4.89 -2.63
CA ARG A 171 -23.08 -4.67 -3.09
C ARG A 171 -23.18 -3.86 -4.38
N ALA A 172 -22.20 -3.01 -4.66
CA ALA A 172 -22.14 -2.19 -5.87
C ALA A 172 -21.41 -2.90 -7.03
N MET A 173 -20.83 -4.08 -6.80
CA MET A 173 -20.20 -4.91 -7.84
C MET A 173 -21.24 -5.74 -8.60
N HIS A 174 -20.86 -6.17 -9.80
CA HIS A 174 -21.69 -7.10 -10.58
C HIS A 174 -21.83 -8.45 -9.84
N PRO A 175 -23.01 -9.11 -9.82
CA PRO A 175 -23.24 -10.31 -9.01
C PRO A 175 -22.32 -11.50 -9.31
N MET A 176 -21.79 -11.59 -10.53
CA MET A 176 -20.90 -12.66 -10.97
C MET A 176 -19.41 -12.34 -10.76
N THR A 177 -19.09 -11.19 -10.19
CA THR A 177 -17.71 -10.77 -9.95
C THR A 177 -17.06 -11.61 -8.87
N GLU A 178 -15.84 -12.07 -9.12
CA GLU A 178 -15.02 -12.78 -8.12
C GLU A 178 -14.40 -11.78 -7.14
N VAL A 179 -14.53 -12.06 -5.84
CA VAL A 179 -13.99 -11.24 -4.76
C VAL A 179 -13.04 -12.06 -3.89
N CYS A 180 -11.85 -11.52 -3.66
CA CYS A 180 -10.81 -12.13 -2.86
C CYS A 180 -10.39 -11.21 -1.71
N PHE A 181 -9.98 -11.80 -0.59
CA PHE A 181 -9.38 -11.09 0.55
C PHE A 181 -7.93 -11.53 0.71
N PHE A 182 -7.03 -10.58 0.92
CA PHE A 182 -5.60 -10.83 1.13
C PHE A 182 -5.13 -10.13 2.41
N GLY A 183 -4.21 -10.78 3.12
CA GLY A 183 -3.64 -10.27 4.37
C GLY A 183 -4.22 -10.98 5.59
N GLU A 184 -4.19 -10.31 6.73
CA GLU A 184 -4.54 -10.92 8.03
C GLU A 184 -6.04 -11.26 8.10
N HIS A 185 -6.86 -10.51 7.36
CA HIS A 185 -8.28 -10.77 7.15
C HIS A 185 -8.59 -12.06 6.38
N ALA A 186 -7.63 -12.61 5.63
CA ALA A 186 -7.82 -13.87 4.90
C ALA A 186 -7.59 -15.11 5.77
N ALA A 187 -7.00 -14.95 6.96
CA ALA A 187 -6.62 -16.04 7.86
C ALA A 187 -7.66 -16.32 8.95
N THR A 188 -8.71 -15.49 9.06
CA THR A 188 -9.84 -15.71 9.95
C THR A 188 -10.96 -16.38 9.15
N PRO A 189 -11.19 -17.70 9.30
CA PRO A 189 -12.40 -18.30 8.75
C PRO A 189 -13.61 -17.64 9.42
N ASP A 190 -14.48 -17.01 8.65
CA ASP A 190 -15.80 -16.66 9.12
C ASP A 190 -16.58 -17.96 9.32
N GLU A 191 -16.95 -18.26 10.56
CA GLU A 191 -17.89 -19.35 10.89
C GLU A 191 -19.32 -19.07 10.36
N ASP A 192 -19.57 -17.85 9.84
CA ASP A 192 -20.87 -17.36 9.37
C ASP A 192 -20.94 -17.07 7.85
N ALA A 193 -19.99 -17.56 7.05
CA ALA A 193 -20.09 -17.47 5.58
C ALA A 193 -21.08 -18.52 5.03
N GLY A 194 -22.37 -18.23 5.22
CA GLY A 194 -23.50 -18.89 4.55
C GLY A 194 -23.94 -18.18 3.27
#